data_AF-A0A812XI67-F1
#
_entry.id   AF-A0A812XI67-F1
#
_cell.length_a   1.000
_cell.length_b   1.000
_cell.length_c   1.000
_cell.angle_alpha   90.00
_cell.angle_beta   90.00
_cell.angle_gamma   90.00
#
_symmetry.space_group_name_H-M   'P 1'
#
loop_
_entity.id
_entity.type
_entity.pdbx_description
1 polymer ?
#
loop_
_entity_poly.entity_id
_entity_poly.type
_entity_poly.pdbx_seq_one_letter_code
_entity_poly.pdbx_strand_id
1 'polypeptide(L)'
;IFVLEIAWRLYMHKLSFLCDVFGVFDVLVVVATSIDVYVLQPFDAGYAQNFAVGRLTRIFRLMRIFRVLRVMRFAKNLQQLRLLGDVLSKCLSPLMWALLVLGIIMVGTGVLMSQLLVEHVLDTTADEENRRWVYNYYGNAIKATYSVFEATFSGSWPLLARPLIHEVSE
;
A
#
# COMPACT_ATOMS: atom_id res chain seq x y z
N ILE A 1 -14.63 -6.62 -31.67
CA ILE A 1 -14.75 -5.14 -31.57
C ILE A 1 -13.90 -4.61 -30.41
N PHE A 2 -14.13 -5.03 -29.15
CA PHE A 2 -13.35 -4.53 -27.99
C PHE A 2 -11.85 -4.90 -27.99
N VAL A 3 -11.50 -6.12 -28.41
CA VAL A 3 -10.10 -6.56 -28.55
C VAL A 3 -9.38 -5.74 -29.65
N LEU A 4 -10.09 -5.41 -30.72
CA LEU A 4 -9.56 -4.58 -31.82
C LEU A 4 -9.37 -3.12 -31.38
N GLU A 5 -10.27 -2.58 -30.57
CA GLU A 5 -10.16 -1.21 -30.05
C GLU A 5 -8.95 -1.05 -29.11
N ILE A 6 -8.64 -2.06 -28.29
CA ILE A 6 -7.42 -2.08 -27.47
C ILE A 6 -6.18 -2.38 -28.31
N ALA A 7 -6.23 -3.32 -29.25
CA ALA A 7 -5.10 -3.58 -30.15
C ALA A 7 -4.70 -2.29 -30.88
N TRP A 8 -5.69 -1.49 -31.29
CA TRP A 8 -5.48 -0.19 -31.90
C TRP A 8 -4.88 0.85 -30.93
N ARG A 9 -5.39 0.96 -29.69
CA ARG A 9 -4.82 1.86 -28.67
C ARG A 9 -3.40 1.47 -28.25
N LEU A 10 -3.12 0.16 -28.14
CA LEU A 10 -1.81 -0.39 -27.80
C LEU A 10 -0.79 -0.14 -28.93
N TYR A 11 -1.24 -0.28 -30.19
CA TYR A 11 -0.46 0.01 -31.38
C TYR A 11 -0.09 1.50 -31.49
N MET A 12 -0.99 2.40 -31.08
CA MET A 12 -0.76 3.85 -31.14
C MET A 12 0.09 4.41 -29.97
N HIS A 13 -0.02 3.89 -28.74
CA HIS A 13 0.61 4.50 -27.55
C HIS A 13 1.88 3.80 -27.00
N LYS A 14 2.25 2.59 -27.48
CA LYS A 14 3.44 1.82 -27.02
C LYS A 14 3.52 1.67 -25.47
N LEU A 15 4.70 1.29 -24.95
CA LEU A 15 5.02 1.04 -23.53
C LEU A 15 4.79 2.24 -22.59
N SER A 16 4.64 3.47 -23.11
CA SER A 16 4.33 4.65 -22.27
C SER A 16 2.96 4.54 -21.59
N PHE A 17 2.05 3.71 -22.11
CA PHE A 17 0.74 3.45 -21.53
C PHE A 17 0.78 2.52 -20.31
N LEU A 18 1.86 1.74 -20.13
CA LEU A 18 2.06 0.89 -18.95
C LEU A 18 2.65 1.66 -17.75
N CYS A 19 3.20 2.85 -17.97
CA CYS A 19 3.57 3.77 -16.89
C CYS A 19 2.39 4.64 -16.43
N ASP A 20 1.31 4.73 -17.20
CA ASP A 20 0.10 5.43 -16.80
C ASP A 20 -0.84 4.48 -16.05
N VAL A 21 -1.11 4.78 -14.78
CA VAL A 21 -1.94 3.97 -13.87
C VAL A 21 -3.34 3.77 -14.45
N PHE A 22 -3.86 4.77 -15.16
CA PHE A 22 -5.16 4.67 -15.82
C PHE A 22 -5.14 3.76 -17.05
N GLY A 23 -4.01 3.71 -17.75
CA GLY A 23 -3.81 2.82 -18.90
C GLY A 23 -3.69 1.36 -18.50
N VAL A 24 -2.91 1.06 -17.46
CA VAL A 24 -2.81 -0.29 -16.88
C VAL A 24 -4.16 -0.76 -16.36
N PHE A 25 -4.90 0.10 -15.67
CA PHE A 25 -6.25 -0.20 -15.20
C PHE A 25 -7.24 -0.44 -16.36
N ASP A 26 -7.05 0.21 -17.52
CA ASP A 26 -7.88 -0.03 -18.70
C ASP A 26 -7.62 -1.39 -19.36
N VAL A 27 -6.35 -1.74 -19.53
CA VAL A 27 -5.96 -3.06 -20.05
C VAL A 27 -6.48 -4.17 -19.13
N LEU A 28 -6.31 -4.02 -17.81
CA LEU A 28 -6.73 -5.03 -16.83
C LEU A 28 -8.25 -5.25 -16.87
N VAL A 29 -9.05 -4.19 -16.89
CA VAL A 29 -10.52 -4.27 -16.98
C VAL A 29 -10.98 -4.94 -18.29
N VAL A 30 -10.30 -4.67 -19.41
CA VAL A 30 -10.68 -5.29 -20.69
C VAL A 30 -10.30 -6.77 -20.76
N VAL A 31 -9.14 -7.16 -20.23
CA VAL A 31 -8.75 -8.57 -20.11
C VAL A 31 -9.73 -9.32 -19.20
N ALA A 32 -10.04 -8.75 -18.03
CA ALA A 32 -11.03 -9.28 -17.09
C ALA A 32 -12.42 -9.49 -17.72
N THR A 33 -12.93 -8.49 -18.44
CA THR A 33 -14.25 -8.57 -19.08
C THR A 33 -14.25 -9.50 -20.30
N SER A 34 -13.12 -9.64 -20.99
CA SER A 34 -12.98 -10.63 -22.07
C SER A 34 -13.03 -12.06 -21.52
N ILE A 35 -12.35 -12.32 -20.40
CA ILE A 35 -12.40 -13.62 -19.72
C ILE A 35 -13.83 -13.93 -19.24
N ASP A 36 -14.54 -12.96 -18.66
CA ASP A 36 -15.93 -13.15 -18.22
C ASP A 36 -16.86 -13.54 -19.38
N VAL A 37 -16.79 -12.85 -20.51
CA VAL A 37 -17.67 -13.11 -21.66
C VAL A 37 -17.29 -14.38 -22.42
N TYR A 38 -16.00 -14.60 -22.70
CA TYR A 38 -15.55 -15.71 -23.55
C TYR A 38 -15.33 -17.02 -22.80
N VAL A 39 -15.05 -16.97 -21.49
CA VAL A 39 -14.72 -18.17 -20.69
C VAL A 39 -15.80 -18.43 -19.65
N LEU A 40 -16.19 -17.45 -18.83
CA LEU A 40 -17.11 -17.68 -17.70
C LEU A 40 -18.55 -17.97 -18.16
N GLN A 41 -19.09 -17.20 -19.11
CA GLN A 41 -20.47 -17.37 -19.60
C GLN A 41 -20.75 -18.74 -20.27
N PRO A 42 -19.91 -19.25 -21.20
CA PRO A 42 -20.16 -20.57 -21.80
C PRO A 42 -19.90 -21.74 -20.84
N PHE A 43 -19.02 -21.57 -19.85
CA PHE A 43 -18.78 -22.58 -18.81
C PHE A 43 -19.98 -22.73 -17.85
N ASP A 44 -20.62 -21.62 -17.45
CA ASP A 44 -21.84 -21.65 -16.62
C ASP A 44 -23.04 -22.26 -17.39
N ALA A 45 -23.08 -22.13 -18.72
CA ALA A 45 -24.24 -22.48 -19.53
C ALA A 45 -24.29 -23.93 -20.08
N GLY A 46 -23.21 -24.72 -20.03
CA GLY A 46 -23.21 -26.02 -20.75
C GLY A 46 -22.29 -27.16 -20.31
N TYR A 47 -21.36 -26.98 -19.37
CA TYR A 47 -20.31 -27.99 -19.11
C TYR A 47 -20.26 -28.55 -17.68
N ALA A 48 -21.24 -28.23 -16.82
CA ALA A 48 -21.26 -28.58 -15.41
C ALA A 48 -21.42 -30.09 -15.07
N GLN A 49 -21.37 -30.99 -16.06
CA GLN A 49 -21.67 -32.41 -15.89
C GLN A 49 -20.45 -33.31 -15.55
N ASN A 50 -19.21 -32.80 -15.63
CA ASN A 50 -18.00 -33.62 -15.43
C ASN A 50 -17.31 -33.36 -14.08
N PHE A 51 -16.89 -34.41 -13.34
CA PHE A 51 -16.30 -34.32 -12.00
C PHE A 51 -15.02 -33.46 -11.88
N ALA A 52 -14.26 -33.26 -12.98
CA ALA A 52 -13.14 -32.31 -13.03
C ALA A 52 -13.56 -30.83 -12.85
N VAL A 53 -14.85 -30.54 -13.01
CA VAL A 53 -15.45 -29.20 -12.91
C VAL A 53 -15.57 -28.74 -11.46
N GLY A 54 -15.45 -29.61 -10.46
CA GLY A 54 -15.49 -29.23 -9.04
C GLY A 54 -14.33 -28.32 -8.59
N ARG A 55 -13.14 -28.48 -9.18
CA ARG A 55 -11.98 -27.61 -8.89
C ARG A 55 -12.03 -26.32 -9.70
N LEU A 56 -12.48 -26.41 -10.95
CA LEU A 56 -12.68 -25.26 -11.84
C LEU A 56 -13.79 -24.35 -11.28
N THR A 57 -14.96 -24.86 -10.89
CA THR A 57 -16.05 -24.07 -10.31
C THR A 57 -15.62 -23.19 -9.13
N ARG A 58 -14.65 -23.63 -8.32
CA ARG A 58 -14.08 -22.82 -7.22
C ARG A 58 -13.28 -21.63 -7.73
N ILE A 59 -12.49 -21.81 -8.79
CA ILE A 59 -11.75 -20.76 -9.49
C ILE A 59 -12.74 -19.82 -10.23
N PHE A 60 -13.74 -20.37 -10.90
CA PHE A 60 -14.79 -19.59 -11.58
C PHE A 60 -15.62 -18.75 -10.58
N ARG A 61 -15.81 -19.23 -9.34
CA ARG A 61 -16.43 -18.45 -8.26
C ARG A 61 -15.59 -17.24 -7.84
N LEU A 62 -14.26 -17.37 -7.80
CA LEU A 62 -13.33 -16.24 -7.58
C LEU A 62 -13.33 -15.27 -8.78
N MET A 63 -13.44 -15.79 -10.00
CA MET A 63 -13.50 -14.99 -11.22
C MET A 63 -14.79 -14.12 -11.32
N ARG A 64 -15.79 -14.33 -10.45
CA ARG A 64 -16.94 -13.40 -10.33
C ARG A 64 -16.51 -11.98 -9.94
N ILE A 65 -15.32 -11.79 -9.36
CA ILE A 65 -14.77 -10.45 -9.09
C ILE A 65 -14.60 -9.63 -10.37
N PHE A 66 -14.43 -10.28 -11.52
CA PHE A 66 -14.36 -9.61 -12.82
C PHE A 66 -15.69 -8.95 -13.23
N ARG A 67 -16.83 -9.39 -12.69
CA ARG A 67 -18.11 -8.70 -12.86
C ARG A 67 -18.12 -7.34 -12.19
N VAL A 68 -17.44 -7.19 -11.05
CA VAL A 68 -17.27 -5.88 -10.38
C VAL A 68 -16.42 -4.95 -11.25
N LEU A 69 -15.37 -5.47 -11.88
CA LEU A 69 -14.56 -4.70 -12.84
C LEU A 69 -15.35 -4.27 -14.07
N ARG A 70 -16.33 -5.06 -14.52
CA ARG A 70 -17.28 -4.66 -15.56
C ARG A 70 -18.14 -3.48 -15.13
N VAL A 71 -18.64 -3.47 -13.89
CA VAL A 71 -19.40 -2.33 -13.32
C VAL A 71 -18.51 -1.09 -13.22
N MET A 72 -17.24 -1.27 -12.83
CA MET A 72 -16.25 -0.18 -12.86
C MET A 72 -16.02 0.37 -14.27
N ARG A 73 -16.13 -0.44 -15.32
CA ARG A 73 -16.09 0.03 -16.72
C ARG A 73 -17.25 0.97 -17.04
N PHE A 74 -18.45 0.70 -16.54
CA PHE A 74 -19.58 1.63 -16.66
C PHE A 74 -19.34 2.89 -15.82
N ALA A 75 -18.74 2.76 -14.64
CA ALA A 75 -18.30 3.90 -13.84
C ALA A 75 -17.22 4.74 -14.55
N LYS A 76 -16.40 4.16 -15.46
CA LYS A 76 -15.48 4.92 -16.30
C LYS A 76 -16.20 5.85 -17.29
N ASN A 77 -17.45 5.62 -17.66
CA ASN A 77 -18.19 6.56 -18.51
C ASN A 77 -18.61 7.82 -17.74
N LEU A 78 -18.52 7.77 -16.40
CA LEU A 78 -18.68 8.95 -15.56
C LEU A 78 -17.38 9.75 -15.65
N GLN A 79 -17.39 10.79 -16.48
CA GLN A 79 -16.28 11.76 -16.61
C GLN A 79 -15.80 12.25 -15.22
N GLN A 80 -16.72 12.38 -14.27
CA GLN A 80 -16.46 12.77 -12.89
C GLN A 80 -15.45 11.85 -12.16
N LEU A 81 -15.53 10.53 -12.35
CA LEU A 81 -14.63 9.58 -11.67
C LEU A 81 -13.22 9.61 -12.28
N ARG A 82 -13.12 9.85 -13.59
CA ARG A 82 -11.83 10.03 -14.27
C ARG A 82 -11.14 11.32 -13.83
N LEU A 83 -11.91 12.40 -13.72
CA LEU A 83 -11.40 13.68 -13.21
C LEU A 83 -10.89 13.54 -11.78
N LEU A 84 -11.65 12.86 -10.90
CA LEU A 84 -11.22 12.60 -9.53
C LEU A 84 -9.92 11.76 -9.48
N GLY A 85 -9.83 10.73 -10.31
CA GLY A 85 -8.62 9.92 -10.42
C GLY A 85 -7.41 10.73 -10.90
N ASP A 86 -7.57 11.56 -11.92
CA ASP A 86 -6.49 12.40 -12.45
C ASP A 86 -5.99 13.40 -11.39
N VAL A 87 -6.92 14.01 -10.64
CA VAL A 87 -6.57 14.88 -9.50
C VAL A 87 -5.83 14.09 -8.42
N LEU A 88 -6.30 12.88 -8.07
CA LEU A 88 -5.66 12.03 -7.07
C LEU A 88 -4.23 11.64 -7.49
N SER A 89 -4.04 11.29 -8.76
CA SER A 89 -2.73 10.97 -9.35
C SER A 89 -1.77 12.17 -9.26
N LYS A 90 -2.26 13.37 -9.59
CA LYS A 90 -1.49 14.61 -9.46
C LYS A 90 -1.11 14.92 -8.01
N CYS A 91 -1.96 14.58 -7.04
CA CYS A 91 -1.68 14.75 -5.61
C CYS A 91 -0.69 13.71 -5.04
N LEU A 92 -0.52 12.54 -5.67
CA LEU A 92 0.45 11.54 -5.22
C LEU A 92 1.90 12.03 -5.32
N SER A 93 2.24 12.77 -6.36
CA SER A 93 3.60 13.30 -6.54
C SER A 93 4.06 14.20 -5.37
N PRO A 94 3.33 15.28 -5.00
CA PRO A 94 3.69 16.09 -3.84
C PRO A 94 3.58 15.32 -2.53
N LEU A 95 2.65 14.37 -2.41
CA LEU A 95 2.54 13.50 -1.23
C LEU A 95 3.80 12.65 -1.04
N MET A 96 4.37 12.09 -2.12
CA MET A 96 5.62 11.33 -2.04
C MET A 96 6.77 12.20 -1.56
N TRP A 97 6.89 13.43 -2.06
CA TRP A 97 7.90 14.38 -1.55
C TRP A 97 7.70 14.71 -0.07
N ALA A 98 6.45 14.92 0.36
CA ALA A 98 6.13 15.15 1.77
C ALA A 98 6.51 13.94 2.65
N LEU A 99 6.22 12.71 2.20
CA LEU A 99 6.61 11.49 2.90
C LEU A 99 8.12 11.29 2.96
N LEU A 100 8.86 11.65 1.90
CA LEU A 100 10.32 11.61 1.90
C LEU A 100 10.91 12.59 2.92
N VAL A 101 10.42 13.84 2.95
CA VAL A 101 10.86 14.83 3.94
C VAL A 101 10.52 14.37 5.36
N LEU A 102 9.31 13.86 5.59
CA LEU A 102 8.92 13.29 6.87
C LEU A 102 9.84 12.12 7.27
N GLY A 103 10.16 11.23 6.33
CA GLY A 103 11.11 10.13 6.52
C GLY A 103 12.49 10.59 6.97
N ILE A 104 13.04 11.63 6.34
CA ILE A 104 14.33 12.21 6.71
C ILE A 104 14.28 12.78 8.14
N ILE A 105 13.21 13.50 8.47
CA ILE A 105 13.02 14.05 9.82
C ILE A 105 12.93 12.93 10.86
N MET A 106 12.19 11.85 10.59
CA MET A 106 12.07 10.70 11.50
C MET A 106 13.40 9.98 11.73
N VAL A 107 14.22 9.82 10.67
CA VAL A 107 15.58 9.26 10.81
C VAL A 107 16.45 10.20 11.63
N GLY A 108 16.42 11.50 11.35
CA GLY A 108 17.20 12.51 12.07
C GLY A 108 16.86 12.53 13.56
N THR A 109 15.58 12.59 13.92
CA THR A 109 15.15 12.57 15.33
C THR A 109 15.43 11.23 16.00
N GLY A 110 15.29 10.10 15.30
CA GLY A 110 15.66 8.78 15.82
C GLY A 110 17.15 8.68 16.16
N VAL A 111 18.02 9.16 15.27
CA VAL A 111 19.48 9.20 15.54
C VAL A 111 19.79 10.11 16.73
N LEU A 112 19.18 11.31 16.79
CA LEU A 112 19.36 12.22 17.91
C LEU A 112 18.94 11.59 19.24
N MET A 113 17.78 10.93 19.30
CA MET A 113 17.31 10.25 20.50
C MET A 113 18.25 9.12 20.93
N SER A 114 18.75 8.33 19.97
CA SER A 114 19.71 7.26 20.27
C SER A 114 21.00 7.84 20.89
N GLN A 115 21.51 8.96 20.36
CA GLN A 115 22.71 9.61 20.91
C GLN A 115 22.48 10.18 22.32
N LEU A 116 21.34 10.81 22.57
CA LEU A 116 21.00 11.37 23.89
C LEU A 116 20.85 10.30 24.97
N LEU A 117 20.36 9.11 24.59
CA LEU A 117 20.06 8.03 25.52
C LEU A 117 21.21 7.04 25.71
N VAL A 118 22.28 7.14 24.92
CA VAL A 118 23.46 6.25 25.03
C VAL A 118 24.11 6.35 26.41
N GLU A 119 24.26 7.54 26.97
CA GLU A 119 24.88 7.72 28.29
C GLU A 119 24.06 7.03 29.38
N HIS A 120 22.74 7.18 29.35
CA HIS A 120 21.82 6.53 30.30
C HIS A 120 21.78 5.00 30.14
N VAL A 121 21.93 4.48 28.91
CA VAL A 121 21.99 3.03 28.66
C VAL A 121 23.32 2.41 29.14
N LEU A 122 24.39 3.19 29.13
CA LEU A 122 25.72 2.75 29.58
C LEU A 122 25.91 2.89 31.09
N ASP A 123 25.11 3.72 31.75
CA ASP A 123 25.15 3.88 33.20
C ASP A 123 24.71 2.58 33.90
N THR A 124 25.65 1.98 34.65
CA THR A 124 25.40 0.75 35.42
C THR A 124 24.80 1.03 36.80
N THR A 125 24.67 2.29 37.20
CA THR A 125 24.09 2.70 38.49
C THR A 125 22.58 2.93 38.42
N ALA A 126 22.05 3.11 37.21
CA ALA A 126 20.63 3.25 36.94
C ALA A 126 19.86 1.92 37.05
N ASP A 127 18.54 2.02 37.20
CA ASP A 127 17.65 0.86 37.28
C ASP A 127 17.74 -0.04 36.04
N GLU A 128 17.84 -1.35 36.26
CA GLU A 128 18.09 -2.31 35.19
C GLU A 128 16.88 -2.49 34.27
N GLU A 129 15.66 -2.35 34.79
CA GLU A 129 14.42 -2.46 34.02
C GLU A 129 14.26 -1.28 33.06
N ASN A 130 14.43 -0.06 33.55
CA ASN A 130 14.39 1.15 32.72
C ASN A 130 15.48 1.15 31.63
N ARG A 131 16.70 0.72 31.97
CA ARG A 131 17.80 0.61 31.01
C ARG A 131 17.49 -0.35 29.86
N ARG A 132 16.88 -1.50 30.16
CA ARG A 132 16.45 -2.48 29.15
C ARG A 132 15.32 -1.92 28.28
N TRP A 133 14.37 -1.18 28.88
CA TRP A 133 13.32 -0.52 28.14
C TRP A 133 13.89 0.51 27.15
N VAL A 134 14.74 1.42 27.61
CA VAL A 134 15.39 2.44 26.76
C VAL A 134 16.23 1.78 25.65
N TYR A 135 16.95 0.69 25.94
CA TYR A 135 17.71 -0.04 24.92
C TYR A 135 16.81 -0.70 23.85
N ASN A 136 15.64 -1.19 24.23
CA ASN A 136 14.71 -1.83 23.30
C ASN A 136 14.10 -0.83 22.32
N TYR A 137 13.76 0.39 22.77
CA TYR A 137 13.16 1.43 21.93
C TYR A 137 14.19 2.34 21.26
N TYR A 138 15.30 2.68 21.93
CA TYR A 138 16.26 3.71 21.48
C TYR A 138 17.71 3.22 21.33
N GLY A 139 17.99 1.93 21.60
CA GLY A 139 19.35 1.42 21.67
C GLY A 139 20.13 1.39 20.35
N ASN A 140 19.46 1.50 19.19
CA ASN A 140 20.13 1.75 17.92
C ASN A 140 19.31 2.71 17.05
N ALA A 141 19.93 3.30 16.04
CA ALA A 141 19.28 4.27 15.16
C ALA A 141 18.00 3.73 14.51
N ILE A 142 17.98 2.46 14.07
CA ILE A 142 16.82 1.85 13.41
C ILE A 142 15.64 1.68 14.38
N LYS A 143 15.90 1.20 15.60
CA LYS A 143 14.92 1.03 16.68
C LYS A 143 14.35 2.39 17.11
N ALA A 144 15.22 3.39 17.26
CA ALA A 144 14.82 4.74 17.61
C ALA A 144 13.96 5.38 16.50
N THR A 145 14.36 5.24 15.23
CA THR A 145 13.54 5.69 14.09
C THR A 145 12.20 4.97 14.03
N TYR A 146 12.15 3.67 14.31
CA TYR A 146 10.90 2.92 14.37
C TYR A 146 9.99 3.39 15.52
N SER A 147 10.57 3.74 16.67
CA SER A 147 9.83 4.29 17.80
C SER A 147 9.27 5.68 17.51
N VAL A 148 10.02 6.52 16.80
CA VAL A 148 9.54 7.82 16.29
C VAL A 148 8.44 7.63 15.23
N PHE A 149 8.58 6.62 14.35
CA PHE A 149 7.54 6.26 13.39
C PHE A 149 6.25 5.84 14.10
N GLU A 150 6.33 4.95 15.09
CA GLU A 150 5.18 4.57 15.90
C GLU A 150 4.56 5.77 16.61
N ALA A 151 5.36 6.64 17.22
CA ALA A 151 4.90 7.88 17.83
C ALA A 151 4.13 8.79 16.85
N THR A 152 4.60 8.88 15.60
CA THR A 152 4.04 9.76 14.57
C THR A 152 2.72 9.23 14.01
N PHE A 153 2.63 7.93 13.72
CA PHE A 153 1.46 7.35 13.04
C PHE A 153 0.40 6.76 13.99
N SER A 154 0.82 6.23 15.15
CA SER A 154 -0.13 5.65 16.10
C SER A 154 -0.68 6.66 17.12
N GLY A 155 -0.07 7.84 17.22
CA GLY A 155 -0.39 8.81 18.27
C GLY A 155 0.07 8.38 19.67
N SER A 156 0.79 7.26 19.80
CA SER A 156 1.29 6.72 21.07
C SER A 156 2.50 7.47 21.64
N TRP A 157 2.81 8.66 21.12
CA TRP A 157 3.95 9.47 21.57
C TRP A 157 3.98 9.76 23.07
N PRO A 158 2.86 9.93 23.83
CA PRO A 158 2.94 10.16 25.26
C PRO A 158 3.47 8.96 26.04
N LEU A 159 3.24 7.74 25.53
CA LEU A 159 3.71 6.50 26.17
C LEU A 159 5.23 6.34 26.02
N LEU A 160 5.79 6.86 24.92
CA LEU A 160 7.22 6.82 24.66
C LEU A 160 7.96 8.00 25.30
N ALA A 161 7.34 9.19 25.36
CA ALA A 161 7.97 10.40 25.89
C ALA A 161 7.90 10.53 27.41
N ARG A 162 6.80 10.11 28.07
CA ARG A 162 6.63 10.29 29.52
C ARG A 162 7.69 9.54 30.36
N PRO A 163 8.01 8.25 30.09
CA PRO A 163 9.05 7.56 30.84
C PRO A 163 10.41 8.24 30.68
N LEU A 164 10.75 8.72 29.48
CA LEU A 164 12.00 9.46 29.24
C LEU A 164 12.09 10.76 30.05
N ILE A 165 10.99 11.50 30.18
CA ILE A 165 10.99 12.76 30.94
C ILE A 165 11.07 12.50 32.44
N HIS A 166 10.37 11.48 32.95
CA HIS A 166 10.26 11.25 34.39
C HIS A 166 11.38 10.38 34.97
N GLU A 167 11.98 9.50 34.18
CA GLU A 167 12.90 8.47 34.68
C GLU A 167 14.34 8.66 34.18
N VAL A 168 14.53 9.42 33.09
CA VAL A 168 15.85 9.66 32.48
C VAL A 168 16.34 11.10 32.70
N SER A 169 15.44 12.03 33.01
CA SER A 169 15.79 13.46 33.17
C SER A 169 16.04 13.89 34.62
N GLU A 170 15.72 13.03 35.59
CA GLU A 170 16.06 13.17 37.01
C GLU A 170 17.32 12.37 37.35
#